data_AF-A0A6G3X565-F1
#
_entry.id   AF-A0A6G3X565-F1
#
_cell.length_a   1.000
_cell.length_b   1.000
_cell.length_c   1.000
_cell.angle_alpha   90.00
_cell.angle_beta   90.00
_cell.angle_gamma   90.00
#
_symmetry.space_group_name_H-M   'P 1'
#
loop_
_entity.id
_entity.type
_entity.pdbx_description
1 polymer ?
#
loop_
_entity_poly.entity_id
_entity_poly.type
_entity_poly.pdbx_seq_one_letter_code
_entity_poly.pdbx_strand_id
1 'polypeptide(L)'
;ASTTWSFRSHLEPDVYSRGLPLLFPAYDLPVDGMNTLPARSGIEVGLSVEGHAGYTPGAITEASLSYSYDGGTSWTQAPTEQRDGAWTAVLDHTGATGEQVTLKATFTDANGNAVTQTTTRAYDVR
;
A
#
# COMPACT_ATOMS: atom_id res chain seq x y z
N ALA A 1 1.29 -12.75 -1.57
CA ALA A 1 1.19 -11.55 -0.70
C ALA A 1 0.73 -11.98 0.70
N SER A 2 1.15 -11.26 1.74
CA SER A 2 0.60 -11.35 3.10
C SER A 2 -0.09 -10.03 3.45
N THR A 3 -1.19 -10.07 4.19
CA THR A 3 -1.89 -8.86 4.64
C THR A 3 -2.35 -9.04 6.07
N THR A 4 -2.14 -8.01 6.89
CA THR A 4 -2.57 -7.94 8.29
C THR A 4 -3.45 -6.71 8.46
N TRP A 5 -4.62 -6.91 9.06
CA TRP A 5 -5.55 -5.83 9.40
C TRP A 5 -5.61 -5.64 10.92
N SER A 6 -5.77 -4.38 11.33
CA SER A 6 -6.11 -3.99 12.70
C SER A 6 -7.37 -3.13 12.64
N PHE A 7 -8.43 -3.57 13.29
CA PHE A 7 -9.72 -2.87 13.30
C PHE A 7 -10.49 -3.25 14.55
N ARG A 8 -11.46 -2.41 14.93
CA ARG A 8 -12.40 -2.74 16.01
C ARG A 8 -13.67 -3.33 15.42
N SER A 9 -14.17 -4.40 16.05
CA SER A 9 -15.47 -4.99 15.74
C SER A 9 -16.23 -5.27 17.02
N HIS A 10 -17.55 -5.36 16.93
CA HIS A 10 -18.43 -5.74 18.02
C HIS A 10 -19.64 -6.50 17.46
N LEU A 11 -20.27 -7.31 18.31
CA LEU A 11 -21.48 -8.05 17.95
C LEU A 11 -22.69 -7.12 18.02
N GLU A 12 -23.47 -7.08 16.93
CA GLU A 12 -24.77 -6.41 16.85
C GLU A 12 -25.84 -7.48 16.60
N PRO A 13 -26.50 -8.03 17.65
CA PRO A 13 -27.36 -9.22 17.52
C PRO A 13 -28.62 -8.99 16.67
N ASP A 14 -29.07 -7.74 16.58
CA ASP A 14 -30.28 -7.35 15.84
C ASP A 14 -30.00 -6.91 14.40
N VAL A 15 -28.73 -6.96 13.96
CA VAL A 15 -28.31 -6.56 12.61
C VAL A 15 -27.92 -7.79 11.79
N TYR A 16 -28.59 -7.99 10.65
CA TYR A 16 -28.31 -9.14 9.77
C TYR A 16 -26.87 -9.14 9.24
N SER A 17 -26.33 -7.97 8.85
CA SER A 17 -24.94 -7.84 8.39
C SER A 17 -24.45 -6.39 8.45
N ARG A 18 -23.15 -6.22 8.74
CA ARG A 18 -22.40 -4.96 8.64
C ARG A 18 -21.09 -5.20 7.91
N GLY A 19 -20.69 -4.22 7.09
CA GLY A 19 -19.35 -4.19 6.51
C GLY A 19 -18.32 -4.07 7.62
N LEU A 20 -17.30 -4.93 7.60
CA LEU A 20 -16.19 -4.82 8.53
C LEU A 20 -15.30 -3.63 8.16
N PRO A 21 -14.72 -2.90 9.13
CA PRO A 21 -13.77 -1.81 8.89
C PRO A 21 -12.40 -2.25 8.34
N LEU A 22 -12.39 -3.11 7.32
CA LEU A 22 -11.17 -3.55 6.66
C LEU A 22 -10.79 -2.56 5.56
N LEU A 23 -9.52 -2.16 5.57
CA LEU A 23 -8.89 -1.32 4.55
C LEU A 23 -8.19 -2.21 3.51
N PHE A 24 -8.41 -1.94 2.23
CA PHE A 24 -7.78 -2.63 1.11
C PHE A 24 -6.85 -1.65 0.41
N PRO A 25 -5.52 -1.84 0.48
CA PRO A 25 -4.56 -0.96 -0.20
C PRO A 25 -4.76 -0.93 -1.70
N ALA A 26 -4.61 0.26 -2.28
CA ALA A 26 -4.54 0.49 -3.72
C ALA A 26 -3.32 1.39 -4.03
N TYR A 27 -2.66 1.10 -5.15
CA TYR A 27 -1.44 1.79 -5.57
C TYR A 27 -1.49 2.13 -7.05
N ASP A 28 -1.23 3.39 -7.40
CA ASP A 28 -1.14 3.84 -8.80
C ASP A 28 0.27 3.60 -9.32
N LEU A 29 0.71 2.33 -9.34
CA LEU A 29 2.03 1.95 -9.85
C LEU A 29 2.07 2.15 -11.38
N PRO A 30 3.00 2.96 -11.92
CA PRO A 30 3.09 3.22 -13.36
C PRO A 30 3.86 2.12 -14.10
N VAL A 31 3.49 0.87 -13.87
CA VAL A 31 4.10 -0.30 -14.53
C VAL A 31 3.70 -0.37 -16.00
N ASP A 32 4.58 -0.88 -16.83
CA ASP A 32 4.26 -1.20 -18.23
C ASP A 32 3.55 -2.56 -18.37
N GLY A 33 3.21 -2.95 -19.60
CA GLY A 33 2.50 -4.20 -19.89
C GLY A 33 3.28 -5.47 -19.54
N MET A 34 4.55 -5.35 -19.17
CA MET A 34 5.38 -6.45 -18.66
C MET A 34 5.47 -6.46 -17.13
N ASN A 35 4.69 -5.61 -16.46
CA ASN A 35 4.72 -5.37 -15.02
C ASN A 35 6.11 -4.93 -14.54
N THR A 36 6.72 -3.97 -15.25
CA THR A 36 8.05 -3.45 -14.91
C THR A 36 8.08 -1.94 -14.69
N LEU A 37 9.04 -1.48 -13.89
CA LEU A 37 9.40 -0.07 -13.73
C LEU A 37 10.83 0.20 -14.23
N PRO A 38 11.11 1.40 -14.77
CA PRO A 38 12.47 1.75 -15.19
C PRO A 38 13.43 1.91 -14.00
N ALA A 39 14.71 1.58 -14.19
CA ALA A 39 15.79 1.82 -13.23
C ALA A 39 16.17 3.31 -13.12
N ARG A 40 15.27 4.12 -12.57
CA ARG A 40 15.46 5.57 -12.34
C ARG A 40 14.89 6.02 -11.01
N SER A 41 15.25 7.24 -10.61
CA SER A 41 14.63 7.96 -9.51
C SER A 41 13.37 8.73 -9.94
N GLY A 42 12.59 9.17 -8.95
CA GLY A 42 11.45 10.07 -9.16
C GLY A 42 10.20 9.37 -9.70
N ILE A 43 10.03 8.08 -9.42
CA ILE A 43 8.82 7.36 -9.82
C ILE A 43 7.75 7.59 -8.76
N GLU A 44 6.74 8.37 -9.11
CA GLU A 44 5.62 8.67 -8.22
C GLU A 44 4.60 7.53 -8.20
N VAL A 45 4.12 7.20 -7.00
CA VAL A 45 3.10 6.18 -6.76
C VAL A 45 2.01 6.78 -5.88
N GLY A 46 0.80 6.88 -6.41
CA GLY A 46 -0.38 7.26 -5.64
C GLY A 46 -0.72 6.15 -4.65
N LEU A 47 -1.01 6.52 -3.41
CA LEU A 47 -1.35 5.61 -2.32
C LEU A 47 -2.77 5.88 -1.83
N SER A 48 -3.61 4.86 -1.83
CA SER A 48 -4.98 4.97 -1.34
C SER A 48 -5.47 3.66 -0.71
N VAL A 49 -6.67 3.70 -0.14
CA VAL A 49 -7.35 2.50 0.34
C VAL A 49 -8.80 2.49 -0.11
N GLU A 50 -9.32 1.30 -0.34
CA GLU A 50 -10.75 1.03 -0.46
C GLU A 50 -11.26 0.36 0.82
N GLY A 51 -12.56 0.50 1.10
CA GLY A 51 -13.20 -0.22 2.19
C GLY A 51 -13.73 -1.56 1.72
N HIS A 52 -13.82 -2.53 2.64
CA HIS A 52 -14.65 -3.71 2.42
C HIS A 52 -16.06 -3.31 1.95
N ALA A 53 -16.73 -4.19 1.19
CA ALA A 53 -18.12 -3.99 0.83
C ALA A 53 -18.98 -3.61 2.05
N GLY A 54 -19.70 -2.49 1.94
CA GLY A 54 -20.51 -1.94 3.03
C GLY A 54 -19.75 -1.12 4.07
N TYR A 55 -18.47 -0.82 3.86
CA TYR A 55 -17.65 0.06 4.68
C TYR A 55 -17.00 1.16 3.83
N THR A 56 -17.10 2.41 4.30
CA THR A 56 -16.40 3.55 3.70
C THR A 56 -15.28 3.97 4.65
N PRO A 57 -14.00 3.93 4.23
CA PRO A 57 -12.88 4.35 5.06
C PRO A 57 -12.97 5.81 5.50
N GLY A 58 -12.38 6.11 6.66
CA GLY A 58 -12.07 7.49 7.02
C GLY A 58 -10.96 8.07 6.13
N ALA A 59 -10.69 9.37 6.27
CA ALA A 59 -9.52 9.98 5.64
C ALA A 59 -8.23 9.28 6.10
N ILE A 60 -7.28 9.05 5.20
CA ILE A 60 -6.00 8.45 5.54
C ILE A 60 -5.15 9.46 6.30
N THR A 61 -4.76 9.10 7.52
CA THR A 61 -3.92 9.91 8.40
C THR A 61 -2.46 9.50 8.36
N GLU A 62 -2.17 8.26 8.00
CA GLU A 62 -0.81 7.74 7.82
C GLU A 62 -0.77 6.82 6.61
N ALA A 63 0.20 7.03 5.73
CA ALA A 63 0.53 6.12 4.65
C ALA A 63 2.06 5.97 4.55
N SER A 64 2.52 4.76 4.23
CA SER A 64 3.93 4.50 3.93
C SER A 64 4.06 3.41 2.88
N LEU A 65 5.08 3.55 2.04
CA LEU A 65 5.49 2.52 1.10
C LEU A 65 6.98 2.22 1.31
N SER A 66 7.31 0.94 1.37
CA SER A 66 8.69 0.45 1.40
C SER A 66 8.88 -0.61 0.34
N TYR A 67 10.10 -0.71 -0.17
CA TYR A 67 10.47 -1.71 -1.17
C TYR A 67 11.72 -2.47 -0.74
N SER A 68 11.88 -3.66 -1.29
CA SER A 68 12.97 -4.59 -1.00
C SER A 68 13.32 -5.38 -2.25
N TYR A 69 14.61 -5.66 -2.42
CA TYR A 69 15.14 -6.52 -3.49
C TYR A 69 15.51 -7.93 -2.98
N ASP A 70 15.54 -8.14 -1.66
CA ASP A 70 15.96 -9.39 -1.01
C ASP A 70 14.79 -10.16 -0.36
N GLY A 71 13.59 -10.01 -0.94
CA GLY A 71 12.38 -10.69 -0.49
C GLY A 71 11.81 -10.18 0.85
N GLY A 72 12.21 -8.98 1.28
CA GLY A 72 11.75 -8.35 2.52
C GLY A 72 12.65 -8.59 3.73
N THR A 73 13.90 -9.02 3.52
CA THR A 73 14.90 -9.16 4.58
C THR A 73 15.41 -7.79 5.01
N SER A 74 15.65 -6.89 4.05
CA SER A 74 15.93 -5.48 4.25
C SER A 74 14.91 -4.62 3.49
N TRP A 75 14.70 -3.39 3.95
CA TRP A 75 13.69 -2.49 3.41
C TRP A 75 14.26 -1.10 3.21
N THR A 76 13.95 -0.52 2.04
CA THR A 76 14.12 0.91 1.77
C THR A 76 12.75 1.57 1.88
N GLN A 77 12.62 2.54 2.78
CA GLN A 77 11.41 3.34 2.90
C GLN A 77 11.40 4.44 1.84
N ALA A 78 10.35 4.49 1.03
CA ALA A 78 10.16 5.54 0.05
C ALA A 78 9.72 6.84 0.76
N PRO A 79 10.31 8.00 0.41
CA PRO A 79 9.76 9.29 0.81
C PRO A 79 8.27 9.34 0.44
N THR A 80 7.43 9.66 1.42
CA THR A 80 5.98 9.67 1.29
C THR A 80 5.45 11.00 1.81
N GLU A 81 4.60 11.67 1.04
CA GLU A 81 3.99 12.94 1.40
C GLU A 81 2.49 12.95 1.13
N GLN A 82 1.78 13.84 1.83
CA GLN A 82 0.38 14.13 1.59
C GLN A 82 0.23 15.56 1.06
N ARG A 83 -0.49 15.72 -0.04
CA ARG A 83 -0.87 17.03 -0.59
C ARG A 83 -2.34 17.01 -0.98
N ASP A 84 -3.11 17.98 -0.50
CA ASP A 84 -4.54 18.13 -0.79
C ASP A 84 -5.36 16.84 -0.57
N GLY A 85 -4.98 16.04 0.44
CA GLY A 85 -5.63 14.78 0.79
C GLY A 85 -5.16 13.55 0.00
N ALA A 86 -4.33 13.72 -1.04
CA ALA A 86 -3.73 12.63 -1.79
C ALA A 86 -2.35 12.26 -1.22
N TRP A 87 -2.08 10.96 -1.09
CA TRP A 87 -0.80 10.43 -0.63
C TRP A 87 0.02 9.96 -1.82
N THR A 88 1.30 10.34 -1.85
CA THR A 88 2.24 9.94 -2.90
C THR A 88 3.54 9.45 -2.29
N ALA A 89 4.02 8.30 -2.73
CA ALA A 89 5.37 7.83 -2.47
C ALA A 89 6.26 8.02 -3.70
N VAL A 90 7.55 8.30 -3.49
CA VAL A 90 8.54 8.48 -4.56
C VAL A 90 9.58 7.37 -4.47
N LEU A 91 9.63 6.52 -5.49
CA LEU A 91 10.57 5.41 -5.57
C LEU A 91 11.87 5.83 -6.27
N ASP A 92 12.96 5.18 -5.85
CA ASP A 92 14.26 5.26 -6.50
C ASP A 92 14.81 3.86 -6.80
N HIS A 93 14.83 3.52 -8.08
CA HIS A 93 15.36 2.27 -8.61
C HIS A 93 16.65 2.49 -9.42
N THR A 94 17.34 3.61 -9.22
CA THR A 94 18.62 3.89 -9.89
C THR A 94 19.61 2.75 -9.60
N GLY A 95 20.12 2.13 -10.66
CA GLY A 95 21.09 1.03 -10.55
C GLY A 95 20.50 -0.33 -10.17
N ALA A 96 19.17 -0.49 -10.13
CA ALA A 96 18.50 -1.73 -9.74
C ALA A 96 17.97 -2.55 -10.94
N THR A 97 18.49 -2.35 -12.16
CA THR A 97 18.06 -3.13 -13.35
C THR A 97 18.16 -4.64 -13.10
N GLY A 98 17.09 -5.36 -13.39
CA GLY A 98 16.99 -6.81 -13.22
C GLY A 98 16.50 -7.26 -11.84
N GLU A 99 16.32 -6.34 -10.89
CA GLU A 99 15.83 -6.68 -9.55
C GLU A 99 14.33 -6.96 -9.54
N GLN A 100 13.94 -7.91 -8.68
CA GLN A 100 12.54 -8.20 -8.37
C GLN A 100 12.13 -7.44 -7.12
N VAL A 101 11.09 -6.64 -7.19
CA VAL A 101 10.70 -5.77 -6.08
C VAL A 101 9.61 -6.40 -5.24
N THR A 102 9.88 -6.53 -3.95
CA THR A 102 8.85 -6.79 -2.94
C THR A 102 8.41 -5.47 -2.34
N LEU A 103 7.10 -5.21 -2.31
CA LEU A 103 6.52 -4.03 -1.69
C LEU A 103 5.95 -4.35 -0.31
N LYS A 104 6.02 -3.37 0.59
CA LYS A 104 5.30 -3.33 1.86
C LYS A 104 4.64 -1.96 2.01
N ALA A 105 3.32 -1.94 2.13
CA ALA A 105 2.60 -0.71 2.39
C ALA A 105 1.83 -0.80 3.70
N THR A 106 1.74 0.34 4.39
CA THR A 106 0.99 0.48 5.63
C THR A 106 0.10 1.72 5.56
N PHE A 107 -1.14 1.57 6.00
CA PHE A 107 -2.12 2.66 6.04
C PHE A 107 -2.86 2.67 7.37
N THR A 108 -3.20 3.88 7.83
CA THR A 108 -4.09 4.14 8.97
C THR A 108 -5.15 5.16 8.54
N ASP A 109 -6.43 4.88 8.80
CA ASP A 109 -7.52 5.84 8.61
C ASP A 109 -7.85 6.63 9.89
N ALA A 110 -8.61 7.72 9.74
CA ALA A 110 -9.04 8.59 10.84
C ALA A 110 -9.95 7.88 11.86
N ASN A 111 -10.47 6.69 11.54
CA ASN A 111 -11.24 5.86 12.45
C ASN A 111 -10.34 4.91 13.27
N GLY A 112 -9.02 4.92 13.02
CA GLY A 112 -8.02 4.09 13.69
C GLY A 112 -7.93 2.67 13.14
N ASN A 113 -8.51 2.40 11.97
CA ASN A 113 -8.31 1.13 11.27
C ASN A 113 -6.98 1.17 10.52
N ALA A 114 -6.29 0.05 10.48
CA ALA A 114 -5.00 -0.06 9.83
C ALA A 114 -4.86 -1.34 9.00
N VAL A 115 -4.03 -1.26 7.98
CA VAL A 115 -3.64 -2.41 7.16
C VAL A 115 -2.15 -2.34 6.85
N THR A 116 -1.47 -3.47 6.94
CA THR A 116 -0.13 -3.68 6.39
C THR A 116 -0.19 -4.80 5.37
N GLN A 117 0.26 -4.54 4.15
CA GLN A 117 0.32 -5.54 3.07
C GLN A 117 1.73 -5.67 2.54
N THR A 118 2.20 -6.91 2.40
CA THR A 118 3.44 -7.25 1.71
C THR A 118 3.16 -8.04 0.44
N THR A 119 3.56 -7.50 -0.70
CA THR A 119 3.43 -8.13 -2.02
C THR A 119 4.81 -8.50 -2.55
N THR A 120 5.11 -9.80 -2.54
CA THR A 120 6.32 -10.39 -3.11
C THR A 120 6.30 -10.28 -4.63
N ARG A 121 7.41 -9.85 -5.23
CA ARG A 121 7.54 -9.63 -6.69
C ARG A 121 6.35 -8.83 -7.25
N ALA A 122 6.12 -7.67 -6.65
CA ALA A 122 5.09 -6.73 -7.07
C ALA A 122 5.31 -6.26 -8.52
N TYR A 123 6.57 -6.03 -8.90
CA TYR A 123 7.05 -5.73 -10.26
C TYR A 123 8.55 -6.04 -10.35
N ASP A 124 9.07 -6.04 -11.57
CA ASP A 124 10.51 -6.15 -11.84
C ASP A 124 11.07 -4.79 -12.33
N VAL A 125 12.37 -4.54 -12.16
CA VAL A 125 13.02 -3.30 -12.64
C VAL A 125 13.72 -3.56 -13.97
N ARG A 126 13.53 -2.67 -14.96
CA ARG A 126 14.15 -2.73 -16.29
C ARG A 126 15.13 -1.59 -16.59
#